data_AF-A0AAV7CP97-F1
#
_entry.id   AF-A0AAV7CP97-F1
#
_cell.length_a   1.000
_cell.length_b   1.000
_cell.length_c   1.000
_cell.angle_alpha   90.00
_cell.angle_beta   90.00
_cell.angle_gamma   90.00
#
_symmetry.space_group_name_H-M   'P 1'
#
loop_
_entity.id
_entity.type
_entity.pdbx_description
1 polymer ?
#
loop_
_entity_poly.entity_id
_entity_poly.type
_entity_poly.pdbx_seq_one_letter_code
_entity_poly.pdbx_strand_id
1 'polypeptide(L)'
;MHDAIGFRSELTGKNYTAEWYELFQLGNCTFPHLRPGISAPFWCNQGAACFFEGIDDQHWRTNGTLVPVATISGSIFNQLAKWIQEDNNTGIYYETWTVQGSLGPNASVWFDSYDCSKFVLRTYEKLFRLGATFKRNIQTNYTRLFLFSGEPVYLGNESTIFGPLGNKSLASDMQKFYFPFRSHQSYKELVLSILDMYGKVVLDKIFYLYYNFEYWYLPMKPPYIKITYEKIPLPFR
;
A
#
# COMPACT_ATOMS: atom_id res chain seq x y z
N MET A 1 1.89 -11.15 -0.95
CA MET A 1 1.80 -11.46 -2.39
C MET A 1 1.86 -10.16 -3.15
N HIS A 2 2.50 -10.14 -4.33
CA HIS A 2 2.41 -9.03 -5.27
C HIS A 2 1.28 -9.33 -6.26
N ASP A 3 0.48 -8.32 -6.60
CA ASP A 3 -0.72 -8.46 -7.42
C ASP A 3 -0.59 -7.66 -8.73
N ALA A 4 -0.90 -8.31 -9.85
CA ALA A 4 -0.84 -7.74 -11.20
C ALA A 4 -1.98 -8.27 -12.08
N ILE A 5 -2.19 -7.65 -13.24
CA ILE A 5 -3.20 -8.05 -14.23
C ILE A 5 -2.54 -8.39 -15.55
N GLY A 6 -2.79 -9.60 -16.04
CA GLY A 6 -2.39 -10.03 -17.37
C GLY A 6 -3.48 -9.78 -18.42
N PHE A 7 -3.08 -9.29 -19.59
CA PHE A 7 -3.93 -9.15 -20.77
C PHE A 7 -3.38 -10.00 -21.91
N ARG A 8 -4.24 -10.70 -22.65
CA ARG A 8 -3.86 -11.43 -23.86
C ARG A 8 -4.85 -11.12 -24.97
N SER A 9 -4.34 -10.77 -26.15
CA SER A 9 -5.14 -10.49 -27.34
C SER A 9 -5.09 -11.68 -28.29
N GLU A 10 -6.26 -12.17 -28.70
CA GLU A 10 -6.35 -13.23 -29.71
C GLU A 10 -5.96 -12.72 -31.11
N LEU A 11 -6.27 -11.44 -31.41
CA LEU A 11 -5.99 -10.85 -32.71
C LEU A 11 -4.50 -10.59 -32.95
N THR A 12 -3.78 -10.12 -31.93
CA THR A 12 -2.35 -9.80 -32.06
C THR A 12 -1.46 -10.95 -31.61
N GLY A 13 -2.02 -11.96 -30.92
CA GLY A 13 -1.28 -13.05 -30.28
C GLY A 13 -0.42 -12.62 -29.09
N LYS A 14 -0.29 -11.32 -28.83
CA LYS A 14 0.53 -10.74 -27.77
C LYS A 14 -0.17 -10.77 -26.42
N ASN A 15 0.64 -10.74 -25.36
CA ASN A 15 0.19 -10.56 -24.00
C ASN A 15 0.99 -9.46 -23.30
N TYR A 16 0.42 -8.95 -22.22
CA TYR A 16 0.94 -7.80 -21.49
C TYR A 16 0.68 -7.99 -20.00
N THR A 17 1.55 -7.41 -19.18
CA THR A 17 1.38 -7.33 -17.74
C THR A 17 1.18 -5.87 -17.36
N ALA A 18 0.16 -5.62 -16.53
CA ALA A 18 -0.10 -4.33 -15.90
C ALA A 18 -0.01 -4.49 -14.38
N GLU A 19 0.81 -3.68 -13.75
CA GLU A 19 1.01 -3.68 -12.30
C GLU A 19 1.15 -2.25 -11.79
N TRP A 20 1.05 -2.06 -10.48
CA TRP A 20 1.27 -0.77 -9.85
C TRP A 20 2.04 -1.00 -8.57
N TYR A 21 3.23 -0.42 -8.46
CA TYR A 21 4.13 -0.67 -7.33
C TYR A 21 5.04 0.53 -7.04
N GLU A 22 5.85 0.39 -6.01
CA GLU A 22 6.75 1.41 -5.49
C GLU A 22 7.89 1.74 -6.48
N LEU A 23 8.10 3.02 -6.78
CA LEU A 23 9.25 3.43 -7.59
C LEU A 23 10.58 3.16 -6.86
N PHE A 24 10.56 3.21 -5.53
CA PHE A 24 11.75 3.10 -4.69
C PHE A 24 11.66 1.96 -3.67
N GLN A 25 10.90 0.90 -3.96
CA GLN A 25 10.68 -0.27 -3.06
C GLN A 25 9.87 0.04 -1.79
N LEU A 26 9.23 -1.01 -1.27
CA LEU A 26 8.29 -0.96 -0.13
C LEU A 26 8.82 -0.22 1.11
N GLY A 27 10.09 -0.44 1.47
CA GLY A 27 10.69 0.18 2.66
C GLY A 27 10.64 1.71 2.62
N ASN A 28 10.95 2.31 1.45
CA ASN A 28 10.97 3.76 1.25
C ASN A 28 9.55 4.36 1.15
N CYS A 29 8.55 3.53 0.81
CA CYS A 29 7.15 3.91 0.86
C CYS A 29 6.53 3.78 2.26
N THR A 30 7.12 2.96 3.14
CA THR A 30 6.57 2.69 4.48
C THR A 30 7.18 3.60 5.55
N PHE A 31 8.48 3.89 5.45
CA PHE A 31 9.19 4.69 6.45
C PHE A 31 10.07 5.76 5.79
N PRO A 32 10.16 6.97 6.38
CA PRO A 32 10.92 8.06 5.79
C PRO A 32 12.41 7.95 6.04
N HIS A 33 13.18 8.71 5.26
CA HIS A 33 14.59 8.95 5.52
C HIS A 33 14.78 10.14 6.47
N LEU A 34 15.60 9.94 7.50
CA LEU A 34 16.04 11.01 8.40
C LEU A 34 17.37 11.57 7.91
N ARG A 35 17.41 12.87 7.58
CA ARG A 35 18.60 13.54 7.04
C ARG A 35 19.24 14.45 8.10
N PRO A 36 20.57 14.43 8.29
CA PRO A 36 21.25 15.33 9.21
C PRO A 36 20.93 16.80 8.92
N GLY A 37 20.61 17.57 9.96
CA GLY A 37 20.35 19.01 9.84
C GLY A 37 18.97 19.39 9.27
N ILE A 38 18.10 18.42 8.96
CA ILE A 38 16.74 18.65 8.46
C ILE A 38 15.75 18.07 9.48
N SER A 39 14.81 18.89 9.95
CA SER A 39 13.82 18.49 10.95
C SER A 39 12.76 17.54 10.37
N ALA A 40 12.28 17.81 9.16
CA ALA A 40 11.26 17.02 8.51
C ALA A 40 11.81 15.68 7.96
N PRO A 41 11.18 14.53 8.27
CA PRO A 41 11.46 13.27 7.60
C PRO A 41 11.17 13.36 6.10
N PHE A 42 12.05 12.80 5.26
CA PHE A 42 11.93 12.86 3.81
C PHE A 42 11.36 11.55 3.24
N TRP A 43 10.25 11.64 2.50
CA TRP A 43 9.55 10.48 1.96
C TRP A 43 9.88 10.25 0.48
N CYS A 44 10.23 9.01 0.16
CA CYS A 44 10.41 8.52 -1.21
C CYS A 44 9.29 7.53 -1.55
N ASN A 45 8.05 7.93 -1.29
CA ASN A 45 6.88 7.04 -1.26
C ASN A 45 6.05 7.04 -2.54
N GLN A 46 6.63 7.42 -3.68
CA GLN A 46 5.91 7.41 -4.94
C GLN A 46 5.67 5.98 -5.45
N GLY A 47 4.47 5.73 -5.95
CA GLY A 47 4.11 4.51 -6.68
C GLY A 47 3.54 4.88 -8.05
N ALA A 48 3.65 3.96 -8.99
CA ALA A 48 3.19 4.19 -10.36
C ALA A 48 2.76 2.89 -11.06
N ALA A 49 1.93 3.04 -12.09
CA ALA A 49 1.55 1.97 -12.98
C ALA A 49 2.71 1.61 -13.93
N CYS A 50 2.96 0.32 -14.11
CA CYS A 50 3.87 -0.24 -15.10
C CYS A 50 3.07 -1.12 -16.07
N PHE A 51 3.31 -0.95 -17.38
CA PHE A 51 2.69 -1.76 -18.43
C PHE A 51 3.75 -2.20 -19.43
N PHE A 52 3.91 -3.50 -19.63
CA PHE A 52 4.93 -4.06 -20.50
C PHE A 52 4.46 -5.32 -21.24
N GLU A 53 5.12 -5.63 -22.35
CA GLU A 53 4.85 -6.81 -23.16
C GLU A 53 5.41 -8.08 -22.48
N GLY A 54 4.63 -9.15 -22.50
CA GLY A 54 4.98 -10.42 -21.86
C GLY A 54 4.20 -10.67 -20.58
N ILE A 55 3.79 -11.92 -20.39
CA ILE A 55 3.42 -12.49 -19.09
C ILE A 55 4.47 -13.57 -18.80
N ASP A 56 5.21 -13.41 -17.71
CA ASP A 56 6.15 -14.44 -17.25
C ASP A 56 5.38 -15.53 -16.49
N ASP A 57 4.95 -16.56 -17.22
CA ASP A 57 4.22 -17.70 -16.67
C ASP A 57 4.96 -18.37 -15.50
N GLN A 58 6.29 -18.45 -15.54
CA GLN A 58 7.06 -19.10 -14.47
C GLN A 58 7.00 -18.27 -13.19
N HIS A 59 7.16 -16.95 -13.30
CA HIS A 59 7.04 -16.03 -12.16
C HIS A 59 5.69 -16.18 -11.46
N TRP A 60 4.59 -16.18 -12.21
CA TRP A 60 3.24 -16.19 -11.63
C TRP A 60 2.74 -17.58 -11.21
N ARG A 61 3.19 -18.68 -11.84
CA ARG A 61 2.68 -20.03 -11.55
C ARG A 61 3.48 -20.79 -10.50
N THR A 62 4.77 -20.52 -10.33
CA THR A 62 5.63 -21.36 -9.48
C THR A 62 5.20 -21.33 -8.02
N ASN A 63 4.97 -20.14 -7.47
CA ASN A 63 4.55 -19.93 -6.07
C ASN A 63 3.41 -18.89 -5.98
N GLY A 64 2.59 -18.78 -7.03
CA GLY A 64 1.57 -17.75 -7.17
C GLY A 64 0.30 -18.26 -7.83
N THR A 65 -0.41 -17.36 -8.52
CA THR A 65 -1.63 -17.71 -9.24
C THR A 65 -1.66 -16.98 -10.58
N LEU A 66 -1.94 -17.73 -11.65
CA LEU A 66 -2.20 -17.19 -12.98
C LEU A 66 -3.48 -17.84 -13.53
N VAL A 67 -4.59 -17.09 -13.51
CA VAL A 67 -5.91 -17.60 -13.92
C VAL A 67 -6.69 -16.55 -14.72
N PRO A 68 -7.30 -16.92 -15.86
CA PRO A 68 -8.11 -15.98 -16.64
C PRO A 68 -9.44 -15.68 -15.93
N VAL A 69 -9.65 -14.41 -15.56
CA VAL A 69 -10.83 -13.97 -14.78
C VAL A 69 -11.99 -13.40 -15.61
N ALA A 70 -11.72 -12.87 -16.80
CA ALA A 70 -12.71 -12.29 -17.70
C ALA A 70 -12.20 -12.31 -19.15
N THR A 71 -13.13 -12.12 -20.10
CA THR A 71 -12.83 -11.79 -21.50
C THR A 71 -13.50 -10.46 -21.80
N ILE A 72 -12.77 -9.52 -22.41
CA ILE A 72 -13.24 -8.16 -22.72
C ILE A 72 -13.02 -7.83 -24.19
N SER A 73 -13.78 -6.86 -24.70
CA SER A 73 -13.54 -6.34 -26.06
C SER A 73 -12.34 -5.39 -26.07
N GLY A 74 -11.72 -5.21 -27.24
CA GLY A 74 -10.66 -4.21 -27.43
C GLY A 74 -11.13 -2.79 -27.13
N SER A 75 -12.41 -2.48 -27.33
CA SER A 75 -13.00 -1.18 -26.94
C SER A 75 -12.96 -0.95 -25.43
N ILE A 76 -13.29 -1.97 -24.62
CA ILE A 76 -13.20 -1.90 -23.16
C ILE A 76 -11.73 -1.74 -22.74
N PHE A 77 -10.81 -2.49 -23.35
CA PHE A 77 -9.38 -2.36 -23.07
C PHE A 77 -8.87 -0.94 -23.36
N ASN A 78 -9.25 -0.34 -24.49
CA ASN A 78 -8.84 1.02 -24.84
C ASN A 78 -9.37 2.07 -23.85
N GLN A 79 -10.61 1.91 -23.37
CA GLN A 79 -11.17 2.78 -22.34
C GLN A 79 -10.47 2.58 -20.99
N LEU A 80 -10.11 1.34 -20.65
CA LEU A 80 -9.33 1.04 -19.46
C LEU A 80 -7.95 1.68 -19.53
N ALA A 81 -7.24 1.60 -20.66
CA ALA A 81 -5.91 2.18 -20.82
C ALA A 81 -5.90 3.70 -20.54
N LYS A 82 -6.92 4.44 -21.02
CA LYS A 82 -7.09 5.86 -20.70
C LYS A 82 -7.27 6.08 -19.20
N TRP A 83 -8.10 5.26 -18.56
CA TRP A 83 -8.32 5.34 -17.12
C TRP A 83 -7.06 5.01 -16.31
N ILE A 84 -6.25 4.01 -16.73
CA ILE A 84 -4.97 3.70 -16.05
C ILE A 84 -4.04 4.91 -16.11
N GLN A 85 -4.00 5.63 -17.24
CA GLN A 85 -3.20 6.85 -17.36
C GLN A 85 -3.72 7.95 -16.42
N GLU A 86 -5.03 8.11 -16.28
CA GLU A 86 -5.65 9.06 -15.34
C GLU A 86 -5.38 8.69 -13.87
N ASP A 87 -5.53 7.41 -13.50
CA ASP A 87 -5.24 6.89 -12.14
C ASP A 87 -3.75 7.11 -11.81
N ASN A 88 -2.84 6.85 -12.76
CA ASN A 88 -1.40 7.04 -12.57
C ASN A 88 -0.99 8.51 -12.36
N ASN A 89 -1.75 9.47 -12.89
CA ASN A 89 -1.48 10.89 -12.73
C ASN A 89 -2.10 11.49 -11.45
N THR A 90 -3.00 10.75 -10.78
CA THR A 90 -3.75 11.24 -9.62
C THR A 90 -3.39 10.49 -8.33
N GLY A 91 -3.13 9.18 -8.42
CA GLY A 91 -2.65 8.32 -7.34
C GLY A 91 -1.13 8.22 -7.29
N ILE A 92 -0.47 9.28 -6.86
CA ILE A 92 1.00 9.44 -6.98
C ILE A 92 1.82 8.87 -5.81
N TYR A 93 1.17 8.41 -4.73
CA TYR A 93 1.85 7.89 -3.55
C TYR A 93 1.37 6.48 -3.21
N TYR A 94 2.28 5.67 -2.68
CA TYR A 94 2.03 4.34 -2.17
C TYR A 94 1.80 4.40 -0.66
N GLU A 95 0.74 3.74 -0.19
CA GLU A 95 0.47 3.57 1.23
C GLU A 95 0.36 2.08 1.55
N THR A 96 1.12 1.64 2.56
CA THR A 96 1.27 0.23 2.93
C THR A 96 0.20 -0.21 3.92
N TRP A 97 -0.17 0.66 4.86
CA TRP A 97 -0.97 0.27 6.02
C TRP A 97 -2.46 0.47 5.75
N THR A 98 -3.23 -0.61 5.92
CA THR A 98 -4.64 -0.45 6.31
C THR A 98 -4.69 -0.29 7.83
N VAL A 99 -5.42 0.70 8.34
CA VAL A 99 -5.57 0.93 9.78
C VAL A 99 -7.02 0.71 10.20
N GLN A 100 -7.26 -0.14 11.19
CA GLN A 100 -8.62 -0.47 11.65
C GLN A 100 -8.78 -0.48 13.17
N GLY A 101 -10.01 -0.31 13.62
CA GLY A 101 -10.39 -0.21 15.03
C GLY A 101 -10.32 -1.51 15.81
N SER A 102 -10.65 -2.62 15.14
CA SER A 102 -10.78 -3.95 15.76
C SER A 102 -10.67 -5.06 14.71
N LEU A 103 -10.69 -6.31 15.16
CA LEU A 103 -10.81 -7.47 14.29
C LEU A 103 -12.29 -7.69 13.92
N GLY A 104 -12.54 -7.98 12.65
CA GLY A 104 -13.84 -8.47 12.19
C GLY A 104 -14.47 -7.62 11.09
N PRO A 105 -15.57 -8.10 10.48
CA PRO A 105 -16.16 -7.49 9.30
C PRO A 105 -16.83 -6.14 9.55
N ASN A 106 -17.17 -5.81 10.80
CA ASN A 106 -17.82 -4.56 11.20
C ASN A 106 -16.84 -3.58 11.89
N ALA A 107 -15.53 -3.84 11.79
CA ALA A 107 -14.54 -2.95 12.36
C ALA A 107 -14.51 -1.62 11.61
N SER A 108 -14.37 -0.52 12.36
CA SER A 108 -14.11 0.80 11.77
C SER A 108 -12.79 0.76 11.01
N VAL A 109 -12.81 1.12 9.73
CA VAL A 109 -11.58 1.34 8.94
C VAL A 109 -11.25 2.82 9.02
N TRP A 110 -10.07 3.13 9.53
CA TRP A 110 -9.59 4.50 9.68
C TRP A 110 -8.86 4.98 8.42
N PHE A 111 -8.01 4.10 7.87
CA PHE A 111 -7.23 4.36 6.66
C PHE A 111 -7.17 3.08 5.83
N ASP A 112 -7.29 3.24 4.52
CA ASP A 112 -7.09 2.16 3.56
C ASP A 112 -5.69 2.25 2.97
N SER A 113 -5.06 1.11 2.70
CA SER A 113 -3.83 1.10 1.93
C SER A 113 -4.06 1.58 0.50
N TYR A 114 -2.98 2.00 -0.17
CA TYR A 114 -2.95 2.36 -1.58
C TYR A 114 -1.74 1.66 -2.22
N ASP A 115 -1.94 0.38 -2.54
CA ASP A 115 -0.90 -0.58 -2.95
C ASP A 115 -1.26 -1.31 -4.27
N CYS A 116 -0.43 -2.27 -4.67
CA CYS A 116 -0.64 -3.10 -5.86
C CYS A 116 -2.00 -3.81 -5.87
N SER A 117 -2.41 -4.39 -4.75
CA SER A 117 -3.69 -5.09 -4.62
C SER A 117 -4.88 -4.14 -4.84
N LYS A 118 -4.79 -2.92 -4.31
CA LYS A 118 -5.80 -1.87 -4.48
C LYS A 118 -5.89 -1.41 -5.93
N PHE A 119 -4.76 -1.30 -6.64
CA PHE A 119 -4.77 -1.02 -8.08
C PHE A 119 -5.49 -2.12 -8.88
N VAL A 120 -5.22 -3.40 -8.58
CA VAL A 120 -5.91 -4.53 -9.23
C VAL A 120 -7.42 -4.47 -8.97
N LEU A 121 -7.83 -4.21 -7.72
CA LEU A 121 -9.24 -4.08 -7.34
C LEU A 121 -9.92 -2.89 -8.04
N ARG A 122 -9.28 -1.71 -8.10
CA ARG A 122 -9.80 -0.55 -8.84
C ARG A 122 -9.93 -0.85 -10.34
N THR A 123 -8.97 -1.58 -10.90
CA THR A 123 -9.01 -2.00 -12.31
C THR A 123 -10.17 -2.96 -12.58
N TYR A 124 -10.41 -3.94 -11.71
CA TYR A 124 -11.55 -4.84 -11.85
C TYR A 124 -12.89 -4.11 -11.71
N GLU A 125 -13.00 -3.19 -10.76
CA GLU A 125 -14.19 -2.34 -10.61
C GLU A 125 -14.40 -1.45 -11.85
N LYS A 126 -13.33 -0.88 -12.42
CA LYS A 126 -13.43 -0.09 -13.66
C LYS A 126 -13.89 -0.95 -14.83
N LEU A 127 -13.31 -2.14 -15.00
CA LEU A 127 -13.72 -3.10 -16.04
C LEU A 127 -15.20 -3.47 -15.88
N PHE A 128 -15.66 -3.73 -14.66
CA PHE A 128 -17.04 -4.03 -14.36
C PHE A 128 -17.99 -2.89 -14.78
N ARG A 129 -17.64 -1.65 -14.42
CA ARG A 129 -18.40 -0.44 -14.82
C ARG A 129 -18.44 -0.24 -16.34
N LEU A 130 -17.39 -0.65 -17.04
CA LEU A 130 -17.32 -0.64 -18.51
C LEU A 130 -18.07 -1.83 -19.16
N GLY A 131 -18.68 -2.72 -18.37
CA GLY A 131 -19.51 -3.82 -18.84
C GLY A 131 -18.82 -5.18 -18.94
N ALA A 132 -17.61 -5.33 -18.40
CA ALA A 132 -16.95 -6.63 -18.32
C ALA A 132 -17.73 -7.59 -17.41
N THR A 133 -17.77 -8.87 -17.78
CA THR A 133 -18.36 -9.94 -16.95
C THR A 133 -17.25 -10.84 -16.42
N PHE A 134 -17.15 -10.94 -15.10
CA PHE A 134 -16.17 -11.79 -14.42
C PHE A 134 -16.72 -13.21 -14.20
N LYS A 135 -15.82 -14.20 -14.20
CA LYS A 135 -16.16 -15.59 -13.90
C LYS A 135 -16.51 -15.74 -12.41
N ARG A 136 -17.71 -16.26 -12.12
CA ARG A 136 -18.26 -16.37 -10.76
C ARG A 136 -17.55 -17.38 -9.85
N ASN A 137 -16.91 -18.39 -10.42
CA ASN A 137 -16.33 -19.50 -9.65
C ASN A 137 -14.86 -19.30 -9.30
N ILE A 138 -14.31 -18.09 -9.51
CA ILE A 138 -12.93 -17.77 -9.17
C ILE A 138 -12.90 -17.09 -7.82
N GLN A 139 -12.21 -17.71 -6.87
CA GLN A 139 -11.88 -17.10 -5.60
C GLN A 139 -10.60 -16.27 -5.75
N THR A 140 -10.71 -14.99 -5.42
CA THR A 140 -9.59 -14.05 -5.36
C THR A 140 -9.31 -13.70 -3.90
N ASN A 141 -8.04 -13.84 -3.51
CA ASN A 141 -7.55 -13.50 -2.19
C ASN A 141 -6.38 -12.53 -2.33
N TYR A 142 -6.30 -11.56 -1.41
CA TYR A 142 -5.32 -10.47 -1.47
C TYR A 142 -4.58 -10.36 -0.14
N THR A 143 -3.30 -10.00 -0.22
CA THR A 143 -2.51 -9.74 0.99
C THR A 143 -2.87 -8.38 1.54
N ARG A 144 -3.11 -8.28 2.85
CA ARG A 144 -3.35 -7.00 3.51
C ARG A 144 -2.52 -6.89 4.78
N LEU A 145 -1.91 -5.73 4.97
CA LEU A 145 -1.15 -5.38 6.15
C LEU A 145 -1.99 -4.44 7.01
N PHE A 146 -2.28 -4.87 8.22
CA PHE A 146 -3.14 -4.14 9.14
C PHE A 146 -2.39 -3.61 10.34
N LEU A 147 -2.62 -2.34 10.65
CA LEU A 147 -2.43 -1.76 11.97
C LEU A 147 -3.77 -1.73 12.72
N PHE A 148 -3.74 -2.04 14.00
CA PHE A 148 -4.90 -1.94 14.88
C PHE A 148 -4.73 -0.80 15.86
N SER A 149 -5.66 0.15 15.84
CA SER A 149 -5.60 1.34 16.69
C SER A 149 -6.97 1.73 17.22
N GLY A 150 -6.99 2.54 18.28
CA GLY A 150 -8.14 3.40 18.55
C GLY A 150 -8.32 4.47 17.46
N GLU A 151 -9.22 5.41 17.73
CA GLU A 151 -9.45 6.55 16.83
C GLU A 151 -8.15 7.35 16.63
N PRO A 152 -7.70 7.55 15.38
CA PRO A 152 -6.51 8.33 15.08
C PRO A 152 -6.65 9.78 15.50
N VAL A 153 -5.55 10.39 15.93
CA VAL A 153 -5.49 11.82 16.27
C VAL A 153 -4.66 12.54 15.22
N TYR A 154 -5.26 13.55 14.59
CA TYR A 154 -4.56 14.41 13.64
C TYR A 154 -3.47 15.23 14.34
N LEU A 155 -2.24 15.21 13.80
CA LEU A 155 -1.11 15.97 14.36
C LEU A 155 -0.75 17.21 13.54
N GLY A 156 -1.00 17.17 12.22
CA GLY A 156 -0.63 18.25 11.31
C GLY A 156 0.13 17.77 10.08
N ASN A 157 0.48 18.72 9.21
CA ASN A 157 1.36 18.52 8.07
C ASN A 157 2.84 18.84 8.42
N GLU A 158 3.73 18.62 7.45
CA GLU A 158 5.17 18.84 7.60
C GLU A 158 5.51 20.24 8.14
N SER A 159 4.96 21.30 7.52
CA SER A 159 5.23 22.69 7.89
C SER A 159 4.74 23.02 9.30
N THR A 160 3.60 22.47 9.71
CA THR A 160 3.02 22.72 11.05
C THR A 160 3.77 22.00 12.17
N ILE A 161 4.36 20.84 11.92
CA ILE A 161 5.06 20.04 12.93
C ILE A 161 6.56 20.39 12.97
N PHE A 162 7.21 20.47 11.80
CA PHE A 162 8.66 20.57 11.68
C PHE A 162 9.16 21.97 11.31
N GLY A 163 8.25 22.91 11.03
CA GLY A 163 8.57 24.31 10.72
C GLY A 163 8.99 25.14 11.94
N PRO A 164 9.32 26.43 11.75
CA PRO A 164 9.86 27.29 12.81
C PRO A 164 8.95 27.47 14.04
N LEU A 165 7.63 27.44 13.83
CA LEU A 165 6.60 27.55 14.87
C LEU A 165 6.06 26.19 15.31
N GLY A 166 6.61 25.09 14.78
CA GLY A 166 6.15 23.74 15.06
C GLY A 166 6.54 23.23 16.44
N ASN A 167 5.87 22.16 16.87
CA ASN A 167 6.15 21.55 18.17
C ASN A 167 7.45 20.73 18.11
N LYS A 168 8.55 21.33 18.59
CA LYS A 168 9.88 20.71 18.63
C LYS A 168 9.94 19.39 19.40
N SER A 169 9.12 19.24 20.45
CA SER A 169 9.07 18.01 21.23
C SER A 169 8.44 16.88 20.42
N LEU A 170 7.31 17.16 19.76
CA LEU A 170 6.64 16.21 18.88
C LEU A 170 7.52 15.83 17.68
N ALA A 171 8.15 16.82 17.04
CA ALA A 171 9.07 16.59 15.94
C ALA A 171 10.23 15.66 16.34
N SER A 172 10.83 15.90 17.52
CA SER A 172 11.89 15.03 18.04
C SER A 172 11.40 13.63 18.36
N ASP A 173 10.19 13.49 18.90
CA ASP A 173 9.61 12.18 19.22
C ASP A 173 9.32 11.36 17.96
N MET A 174 8.79 12.00 16.91
CA MET A 174 8.56 11.35 15.62
C MET A 174 9.87 10.94 14.93
N GLN A 175 10.93 11.75 14.98
CA GLN A 175 12.24 11.35 14.48
C GLN A 175 12.78 10.12 15.22
N LYS A 176 12.65 10.08 16.56
CA LYS A 176 13.06 8.92 17.35
C LYS A 176 12.21 7.69 17.03
N PHE A 177 10.92 7.85 16.77
CA PHE A 177 10.05 6.76 16.35
C PHE A 177 10.47 6.20 14.99
N TYR A 178 10.78 7.04 13.99
CA TYR A 178 11.16 6.55 12.66
C TYR A 178 12.59 6.01 12.58
N PHE A 179 13.49 6.44 13.47
CA PHE A 179 14.92 6.12 13.40
C PHE A 179 15.23 4.61 13.37
N PRO A 180 14.61 3.75 14.19
CA PRO A 180 14.82 2.30 14.15
C PRO A 180 14.50 1.66 12.80
N PHE A 181 13.59 2.25 12.00
CA PHE A 181 13.10 1.68 10.74
C PHE A 181 14.00 1.96 9.53
N ARG A 182 15.08 2.72 9.71
CA ARG A 182 16.03 3.06 8.63
C ARG A 182 16.72 1.81 8.07
N SER A 183 16.99 1.84 6.77
CA SER A 183 17.83 0.85 6.11
C SER A 183 19.30 0.95 6.56
N HIS A 184 20.07 -0.12 6.31
CA HIS A 184 21.51 -0.23 6.60
C HIS A 184 21.88 -0.08 8.08
N GLN A 185 21.78 -1.20 8.79
CA GLN A 185 22.17 -1.31 10.20
C GLN A 185 23.17 -2.45 10.35
N SER A 186 24.13 -2.29 11.25
CA SER A 186 24.89 -3.44 11.73
C SER A 186 23.95 -4.42 12.46
N TYR A 187 24.34 -5.69 12.58
CA TYR A 187 23.50 -6.68 13.27
C TYR A 187 23.16 -6.28 14.72
N LYS A 188 24.11 -5.66 15.44
CA LYS A 188 23.90 -5.17 16.80
C LYS A 188 22.84 -4.06 16.84
N GLU A 189 22.93 -3.11 15.93
CA GLU A 189 21.95 -2.03 15.81
C GLU A 189 20.57 -2.57 15.41
N LEU A 190 20.50 -3.56 14.52
CA LEU A 190 19.24 -4.18 14.12
C LEU A 190 18.50 -4.79 15.31
N VAL A 191 19.20 -5.51 16.19
CA VAL A 191 18.60 -6.07 17.41
C VAL A 191 18.06 -4.96 18.32
N LEU A 192 18.82 -3.88 18.52
CA LEU A 192 18.36 -2.74 19.31
C LEU A 192 17.15 -2.05 18.68
N SER A 193 17.18 -1.83 17.36
CA SER A 193 16.07 -1.26 16.61
C SER A 193 14.79 -2.10 16.74
N ILE A 194 14.89 -3.43 16.68
CA ILE A 194 13.74 -4.32 16.88
C ILE A 194 13.15 -4.17 18.29
N LEU A 195 13.99 -4.08 19.32
CA LEU A 195 13.55 -3.85 20.69
C LEU A 195 12.88 -2.47 20.85
N ASP A 196 13.44 -1.43 20.23
CA ASP A 196 12.88 -0.08 20.25
C ASP A 196 11.53 -0.02 19.52
N MET A 197 11.40 -0.66 18.35
CA MET A 197 10.13 -0.78 17.63
C MET A 197 9.08 -1.48 18.48
N TYR A 198 9.43 -2.60 19.11
CA TYR A 198 8.52 -3.34 19.98
C TYR A 198 8.10 -2.49 21.18
N GLY A 199 9.06 -1.82 21.84
CA GLY A 199 8.80 -0.92 22.96
C GLY A 199 7.80 0.17 22.58
N LYS A 200 8.03 0.85 21.45
CA LYS A 200 7.16 1.94 20.99
C LYS A 200 5.77 1.46 20.57
N VAL A 201 5.70 0.44 19.71
CA VAL A 201 4.43 0.02 19.09
C VAL A 201 3.58 -0.82 20.06
N VAL A 202 4.20 -1.66 20.89
CA VAL A 202 3.47 -2.65 21.71
C VAL A 202 3.33 -2.20 23.16
N LEU A 203 4.42 -1.70 23.77
CA LEU A 203 4.43 -1.31 25.19
C LEU A 203 3.87 0.11 25.37
N ASP A 204 4.43 1.08 24.65
CA ASP A 204 3.98 2.48 24.69
C ASP A 204 2.68 2.69 23.90
N LYS A 205 2.37 1.77 22.98
CA LYS A 205 1.17 1.78 22.11
C LYS A 205 1.11 2.99 21.17
N ILE A 206 2.28 3.39 20.67
CA ILE A 206 2.45 4.56 19.81
C ILE A 206 2.81 4.12 18.40
N PHE A 207 2.10 4.66 17.41
CA PHE A 207 2.52 4.60 16.01
C PHE A 207 2.23 5.94 15.34
N TYR A 208 3.20 6.46 14.59
CA TYR A 208 3.00 7.64 13.75
C TYR A 208 2.79 7.21 12.31
N LEU A 209 1.61 7.52 11.78
CA LEU A 209 1.25 7.25 10.39
C LEU A 209 1.41 8.53 9.57
N TYR A 210 1.98 8.40 8.38
CA TYR A 210 2.00 9.44 7.38
C TYR A 210 1.03 9.09 6.26
N TYR A 211 -0.03 9.88 6.11
CA TYR A 211 -1.13 9.59 5.17
C TYR A 211 -1.61 10.89 4.55
N ASN A 212 -1.80 10.93 3.21
CA ASN A 212 -2.19 12.15 2.49
C ASN A 212 -1.27 13.36 2.74
N PHE A 213 0.04 13.15 2.88
CA PHE A 213 1.02 14.18 3.22
C PHE A 213 0.85 14.81 4.62
N GLU A 214 0.13 14.14 5.50
CA GLU A 214 -0.14 14.57 6.87
C GLU A 214 0.24 13.49 7.88
N TYR A 215 0.45 13.90 9.13
CA TYR A 215 0.85 13.00 10.21
C TYR A 215 -0.28 12.76 11.20
N TRP A 216 -0.42 11.50 11.60
CA TRP A 216 -1.45 11.01 12.48
C TRP A 216 -0.84 10.18 13.60
N TYR A 217 -1.34 10.36 14.82
CA TYR A 217 -1.03 9.50 15.94
C TYR A 217 -2.05 8.37 16.01
N LEU A 218 -1.56 7.13 16.05
CA LEU A 218 -2.38 5.94 16.21
C LEU A 218 -2.20 5.38 17.63
N PRO A 219 -3.24 5.40 18.48
CA PRO A 219 -3.21 4.73 19.77
C PRO A 219 -3.35 3.23 19.56
N MET A 220 -2.23 2.52 19.48
CA MET A 220 -2.19 1.12 19.06
C MET A 220 -2.93 0.18 20.02
N LYS A 221 -3.57 -0.84 19.46
CA LYS A 221 -4.33 -1.85 20.21
C LYS A 221 -3.97 -3.25 19.72
N PRO A 222 -4.00 -4.29 20.59
CA PRO A 222 -3.86 -5.67 20.15
C PRO A 222 -4.84 -6.03 19.01
N PRO A 223 -4.42 -6.82 18.00
CA PRO A 223 -3.14 -7.51 17.89
C PRO A 223 -1.97 -6.65 17.35
N TYR A 224 -2.11 -5.33 17.32
CA TYR A 224 -1.15 -4.32 16.86
C TYR A 224 -0.88 -4.37 15.37
N ILE A 225 -0.29 -5.46 14.88
CA ILE A 225 0.02 -5.69 13.47
C ILE A 225 -0.51 -7.08 13.09
N LYS A 226 -1.20 -7.17 11.95
CA LYS A 226 -1.59 -8.46 11.38
C LYS A 226 -1.44 -8.44 9.86
N ILE A 227 -0.86 -9.51 9.32
CA ILE A 227 -0.83 -9.77 7.89
C ILE A 227 -1.90 -10.82 7.61
N THR A 228 -2.81 -10.54 6.69
CA THR A 228 -3.86 -11.49 6.31
C THR A 228 -3.86 -11.74 4.80
N TYR A 229 -4.48 -12.86 4.41
CA TYR A 229 -4.73 -13.21 3.03
C TYR A 229 -6.25 -13.37 2.84
N GLU A 230 -6.93 -12.24 2.65
CA GLU A 230 -8.38 -12.14 2.73
C GLU A 230 -9.04 -12.33 1.37
N LYS A 231 -10.18 -13.02 1.37
CA LYS A 231 -11.01 -13.18 0.18
C LYS A 231 -11.72 -11.87 -0.13
N ILE A 232 -11.45 -11.31 -1.31
CA ILE A 232 -12.18 -10.15 -1.85
C ILE A 232 -12.76 -10.60 -3.19
N PRO A 233 -14.08 -10.77 -3.31
CA PRO A 233 -14.68 -11.33 -4.51
C PRO A 233 -14.53 -10.39 -5.71
N LEU A 234 -14.45 -10.98 -6.91
CA LEU A 234 -14.57 -10.23 -8.16
C LEU A 234 -15.94 -9.51 -8.23
N PRO A 235 -16.01 -8.31 -8.84
CA PRO A 235 -17.27 -7.60 -9.03
C PRO A 235 -18.29 -8.45 -9.82
N PHE A 236 -19.55 -8.43 -9.38
CA PHE A 236 -20.64 -9.17 -10.02
C PHE A 236 -21.89 -8.31 -10.16
N ARG A 237 -22.70 -8.61 -11.20
CA ARG A 237 -24.09 -8.18 -11.32
C ARG A 237 -25.00 -9.21 -10.68
#